data_AF-A0A0J9UQ64-F1
#
_entry.id   AF-A0A0J9UQ64-F1
#
_cell.length_a   1.000
_cell.length_b   1.000
_cell.length_c   1.000
_cell.angle_alpha   90.00
_cell.angle_beta   90.00
_cell.angle_gamma   90.00
#
_symmetry.space_group_name_H-M   'P 1'
#
loop_
_entity.id
_entity.type
_entity.pdbx_description
1 polymer ?
#
loop_
_entity_poly.entity_id
_entity_poly.type
_entity_poly.pdbx_seq_one_letter_code
_entity_poly.pdbx_strand_id
1 'polypeptide(L)'
;MKATLLTLLSSATVAVSAAALPDGVQAVDNPLEGYTLIPMEWTGSIKEGADPITLSGTAEEVVAQIQKLNPDYVFPEGNTSEPEIEKRSQGHIICKVGGFGAMDVRAAHRERNYLRSLGNNVCHVGAGPRTCTKIACATGDAIILCNDNGHAISPRCSYLADYIDHIIRACSWTVNSPPCTVRPCGPSWSVDMVRGQQFDSDNYNVIVAKDTC
;
A
#
# COMPACT_ATOMS: atom_id res chain seq x y z
N MET A 1 69.29 -15.94 -45.46
CA MET A 1 67.86 -16.22 -45.23
C MET A 1 67.64 -16.39 -43.73
N LYS A 2 67.07 -15.38 -43.06
CA LYS A 2 66.69 -15.46 -41.64
C LYS A 2 65.20 -15.10 -41.57
N ALA A 3 64.40 -16.04 -41.07
CA ALA A 3 62.96 -15.94 -40.95
C ALA A 3 62.61 -15.11 -39.70
N THR A 4 61.74 -14.12 -39.87
CA THR A 4 61.20 -13.32 -38.77
C THR A 4 59.89 -13.97 -38.32
N LEU A 5 59.84 -14.39 -37.07
CA LEU A 5 58.71 -15.07 -36.44
C LEU A 5 57.70 -14.02 -35.94
N LEU A 6 56.46 -14.03 -36.45
CA LEU A 6 55.36 -13.23 -35.89
C LEU A 6 54.78 -13.93 -34.67
N THR A 7 54.78 -13.26 -33.51
CA THR A 7 54.07 -13.68 -32.30
C THR A 7 52.63 -13.15 -32.32
N LEU A 8 51.65 -14.05 -32.39
CA LEU A 8 50.23 -13.76 -32.18
C LEU A 8 49.91 -13.71 -30.68
N LEU A 9 49.45 -12.56 -30.18
CA LEU A 9 48.86 -12.43 -28.84
C LEU A 9 47.37 -12.86 -28.92
N SER A 10 47.01 -13.92 -28.20
CA SER A 10 45.61 -14.31 -27.98
C SER A 10 45.11 -13.75 -26.65
N SER A 11 44.11 -12.86 -26.70
CA SER A 11 43.42 -12.32 -25.52
C SER A 11 42.50 -13.38 -24.93
N ALA A 12 42.75 -13.82 -23.69
CA ALA A 12 41.84 -14.68 -22.95
C ALA A 12 40.70 -13.87 -22.35
N THR A 13 39.47 -14.07 -22.83
CA THR A 13 38.26 -13.52 -22.23
C THR A 13 37.89 -14.33 -20.98
N VAL A 14 37.89 -13.70 -19.82
CA VAL A 14 37.39 -14.30 -18.57
C VAL A 14 35.87 -14.22 -18.58
N ALA A 15 35.20 -15.37 -18.64
CA ALA A 15 33.75 -15.46 -18.45
C ALA A 15 33.45 -15.41 -16.94
N VAL A 16 32.65 -14.44 -16.51
CA VAL A 16 32.10 -14.40 -15.15
C VAL A 16 30.89 -15.33 -15.11
N SER A 17 31.00 -16.45 -14.41
CA SER A 17 29.88 -17.36 -14.19
C SER A 17 28.91 -16.74 -13.19
N ALA A 18 27.66 -16.54 -13.59
CA ALA A 18 26.57 -16.23 -12.68
C ALA A 18 26.38 -17.41 -11.71
N ALA A 19 26.55 -17.16 -10.41
CA ALA A 19 26.28 -18.16 -9.39
C ALA A 19 24.76 -18.41 -9.33
N ALA A 20 24.34 -19.64 -9.61
CA ALA A 20 22.97 -20.07 -9.40
C ALA A 20 22.66 -20.04 -7.90
N LEU A 21 21.58 -19.35 -7.52
CA LEU A 21 21.02 -19.40 -6.16
C LEU A 21 20.54 -20.82 -5.86
N PRO A 22 20.63 -21.30 -4.60
CA PRO A 22 20.17 -22.63 -4.23
C PRO A 22 18.67 -22.79 -4.53
N ASP A 23 18.31 -23.91 -5.16
CA ASP A 23 16.93 -24.35 -5.35
C ASP A 23 16.19 -24.35 -4.00
N GLY A 24 15.22 -23.45 -3.86
CA GLY A 24 14.38 -23.40 -2.65
C GLY A 24 13.92 -22.01 -2.21
N VAL A 25 14.49 -20.92 -2.75
CA VAL A 25 13.86 -19.59 -2.61
C VAL A 25 12.82 -19.46 -3.72
N GLN A 26 11.57 -19.81 -3.44
CA GLN A 26 10.48 -19.34 -4.28
C GLN A 26 10.51 -17.82 -4.21
N ALA A 27 10.80 -17.16 -5.34
CA ALA A 27 10.51 -15.74 -5.46
C ALA A 27 9.04 -15.59 -5.07
N VAL A 28 8.76 -14.82 -4.01
CA VAL A 28 7.39 -14.48 -3.69
C VAL A 28 6.97 -13.54 -4.80
N ASP A 29 6.13 -14.02 -5.73
CA ASP A 29 5.62 -13.24 -6.86
C ASP A 29 5.15 -11.88 -6.33
N ASN A 30 5.59 -10.79 -6.97
CA ASN A 30 5.22 -9.44 -6.54
C ASN A 30 3.71 -9.29 -6.72
N PRO A 31 2.92 -9.08 -5.64
CA PRO A 31 1.46 -9.00 -5.69
C PRO A 31 0.95 -7.87 -6.58
N LEU A 32 1.79 -6.88 -6.86
CA LEU A 32 1.53 -5.75 -7.76
C LEU A 32 2.42 -5.79 -9.01
N GLU A 33 2.89 -6.98 -9.41
CA GLU A 33 3.62 -7.14 -10.66
C GLU A 33 2.77 -6.67 -11.86
N GLY A 34 3.38 -5.85 -12.72
CA GLY A 34 2.70 -5.25 -13.87
C GLY A 34 1.79 -4.07 -13.54
N TYR A 35 1.73 -3.63 -12.28
CA TYR A 35 1.07 -2.37 -11.91
C TYR A 35 2.06 -1.20 -11.93
N THR A 36 1.56 -0.03 -12.33
CA THR A 36 2.29 1.22 -12.21
C THR A 36 2.06 1.79 -10.83
N LEU A 37 3.11 1.88 -10.01
CA LEU A 37 3.05 2.51 -8.70
C LEU A 37 3.44 3.98 -8.80
N ILE A 38 2.55 4.86 -8.37
CA ILE A 38 2.79 6.30 -8.25
C ILE A 38 2.52 6.75 -6.81
N PRO A 39 3.17 7.83 -6.35
CA PRO A 39 2.77 8.47 -5.11
C PRO A 39 1.32 8.94 -5.17
N MET A 40 0.62 8.89 -4.04
CA MET A 40 -0.69 9.54 -3.93
C MET A 40 -0.46 11.04 -3.88
N GLU A 41 -1.34 11.78 -4.54
CA GLU A 41 -1.44 13.21 -4.36
C GLU A 41 -2.66 13.55 -3.49
N TRP A 42 -2.44 14.28 -2.42
CA TRP A 42 -3.50 14.83 -1.58
C TRP A 42 -3.70 16.30 -1.95
N THR A 43 -4.96 16.72 -2.15
CA THR A 43 -5.28 18.14 -2.38
C THR A 43 -6.30 18.65 -1.38
N GLY A 44 -5.96 19.76 -0.70
CA GLY A 44 -6.81 20.35 0.32
C GLY A 44 -6.33 21.71 0.83
N SER A 45 -7.20 22.43 1.53
CA SER A 45 -6.86 23.71 2.16
C SER A 45 -6.36 23.48 3.59
N ILE A 46 -5.14 23.94 3.86
CA ILE A 46 -4.51 23.86 5.20
C ILE A 46 -4.64 25.16 6.00
N LYS A 47 -5.28 26.19 5.44
CA LYS A 47 -5.52 27.49 6.08
C LYS A 47 -6.87 28.03 5.61
N GLU A 48 -7.65 28.57 6.54
CA GLU A 48 -8.95 29.16 6.22
C GLU A 48 -8.80 30.30 5.19
N GLY A 49 -9.60 30.24 4.13
CA GLY A 49 -9.60 31.22 3.05
C GLY A 49 -8.38 31.19 2.11
N ALA A 50 -7.48 30.21 2.26
CA ALA A 50 -6.36 30.02 1.36
C ALA A 50 -6.69 29.00 0.25
N ASP A 51 -6.04 29.18 -0.90
CA ASP A 51 -6.12 28.23 -2.01
C ASP A 51 -5.65 26.83 -1.57
N PRO A 52 -6.29 25.76 -2.08
CA PRO A 52 -5.84 24.40 -1.82
C PRO A 52 -4.40 24.18 -2.29
N ILE A 53 -3.66 23.37 -1.55
CA ILE A 53 -2.32 22.92 -1.94
C ILE A 53 -2.35 21.42 -2.26
N THR A 54 -1.39 20.98 -3.07
CA THR A 54 -1.18 19.57 -3.37
C THR A 54 0.07 19.08 -2.65
N LEU A 55 -0.05 17.98 -1.91
CA LEU A 55 1.04 17.30 -1.22
C LEU A 55 1.14 15.87 -1.74
N SER A 56 2.35 15.34 -1.86
CA SER A 56 2.60 13.97 -2.34
C SER A 56 3.13 13.10 -1.21
N GLY A 57 2.69 11.85 -1.14
CA GLY A 57 3.14 10.87 -0.15
C GLY A 57 2.02 9.96 0.33
N THR A 58 2.24 9.18 1.39
CA THR A 58 1.19 8.44 2.11
C THR A 58 0.37 9.37 3.00
N ALA A 59 -0.76 8.89 3.56
CA ALA A 59 -1.58 9.67 4.48
C ALA A 59 -0.79 10.16 5.71
N GLU A 60 0.08 9.32 6.26
CA GLU A 60 0.98 9.65 7.37
C GLU A 60 1.95 10.78 6.99
N GLU A 61 2.56 10.68 5.81
CA GLU A 61 3.51 11.68 5.29
C GLU A 61 2.80 13.01 4.99
N VAL A 62 1.59 12.96 4.43
CA VAL A 62 0.77 14.14 4.16
C VAL A 62 0.40 14.82 5.49
N VAL A 63 -0.06 14.07 6.51
CA VAL A 63 -0.35 14.62 7.83
C VAL A 63 0.89 15.30 8.44
N ALA A 64 2.07 14.69 8.33
CA ALA A 64 3.32 15.28 8.81
C ALA A 64 3.71 16.55 8.03
N GLN A 65 3.51 16.58 6.71
CA GLN A 65 3.72 17.76 5.87
C GLN A 65 2.78 18.90 6.25
N ILE A 66 1.49 18.61 6.47
CA ILE A 66 0.50 19.60 6.90
C ILE A 66 0.92 20.22 8.24
N GLN A 67 1.27 19.40 9.24
CA GLN A 67 1.71 19.89 10.55
C GLN A 67 2.98 20.76 10.46
N LYS A 68 3.89 20.43 9.54
CA LYS A 68 5.10 21.25 9.30
C LYS A 68 4.77 22.60 8.67
N LEU A 69 3.81 22.65 7.74
CA LEU A 69 3.40 23.86 7.03
C LEU A 69 2.48 24.75 7.87
N ASN A 70 1.62 24.14 8.67
CA ASN A 70 0.72 24.81 9.59
C ASN A 70 0.61 24.00 10.91
N PRO A 71 1.46 24.30 11.91
CA PRO A 71 1.43 23.63 13.21
C PRO A 71 0.11 23.80 13.97
N ASP A 72 -0.66 24.85 13.67
CA ASP A 72 -1.96 25.14 14.29
C ASP A 72 -3.13 24.51 13.53
N TYR A 73 -2.87 23.70 12.49
CA TYR A 73 -3.91 23.04 11.73
C TYR A 73 -4.68 22.03 12.60
N VAL A 74 -5.99 22.21 12.68
CA VAL A 74 -6.89 21.29 13.38
C VAL A 74 -7.43 20.28 12.38
N PHE A 75 -7.04 19.02 12.54
CA PHE A 75 -7.59 17.93 11.74
C PHE A 75 -9.06 17.69 12.10
N PRO A 76 -9.95 17.51 11.10
CA PRO A 76 -11.35 17.20 11.36
C PRO A 76 -11.50 15.91 12.16
N GLU A 77 -12.40 15.92 13.15
CA GLU A 77 -12.75 14.69 13.89
C GLU A 77 -13.56 13.74 13.00
N GLY A 78 -13.25 12.44 13.12
CA GLY A 78 -13.53 11.38 12.15
C GLY A 78 -14.99 10.94 11.94
N ASN A 79 -15.95 11.86 12.00
CA ASN A 79 -17.34 11.63 11.57
C ASN A 79 -17.67 12.58 10.42
N THR A 80 -17.11 12.30 9.23
CA THR A 80 -17.63 12.92 8.01
C THR A 80 -18.86 12.13 7.57
N SER A 81 -20.03 12.77 7.56
CA SER A 81 -21.25 12.17 7.03
C SER A 81 -21.09 12.00 5.52
N GLU A 82 -20.84 10.77 5.08
CA GLU A 82 -20.67 10.48 3.67
C GLU A 82 -22.01 10.51 2.94
N PRO A 83 -22.06 11.01 1.70
CA PRO A 83 -23.26 10.93 0.89
C PRO A 83 -23.65 9.46 0.65
N GLU A 84 -24.95 9.17 0.69
CA GLU A 84 -25.49 7.82 0.52
C GLU A 84 -25.08 7.16 -0.82
N ILE A 85 -24.84 7.98 -1.86
CA ILE A 85 -24.41 7.53 -3.18
C ILE A 85 -23.03 6.84 -3.11
N GLU A 86 -22.08 7.42 -2.37
CA GLU A 86 -20.74 6.84 -2.22
C GLU A 86 -20.78 5.52 -1.43
N LYS A 87 -21.70 5.37 -0.46
CA LYS A 87 -21.88 4.07 0.22
C LYS A 87 -22.43 2.99 -0.71
N ARG A 88 -23.25 3.36 -1.69
CA ARG A 88 -23.83 2.41 -2.67
C ARG A 88 -22.83 1.98 -3.74
N SER A 89 -21.73 2.74 -3.94
CA SER A 89 -20.70 2.41 -4.92
C SER A 89 -19.68 1.40 -4.38
N GLN A 90 -19.60 1.23 -3.05
CA GLN A 90 -18.77 0.21 -2.38
C GLN A 90 -19.29 -1.20 -2.68
N GLY A 91 -18.61 -1.87 -3.60
CA GLY A 91 -18.96 -3.17 -4.14
C GLY A 91 -18.36 -4.35 -3.37
N HIS A 92 -18.04 -5.41 -4.13
CA HIS A 92 -17.68 -6.72 -3.60
C HIS A 92 -16.36 -6.73 -2.80
N ILE A 93 -16.29 -7.58 -1.77
CA ILE A 93 -15.12 -7.79 -0.92
C ILE A 93 -14.58 -9.20 -1.13
N ILE A 94 -13.28 -9.33 -1.34
CA ILE A 94 -12.56 -10.61 -1.42
C ILE A 94 -11.54 -10.68 -0.29
N CYS A 95 -11.60 -11.74 0.50
CA CYS A 95 -10.70 -11.95 1.64
C CYS A 95 -9.47 -12.78 1.25
N LYS A 96 -8.38 -12.60 2.01
CA LYS A 96 -7.11 -13.33 1.86
C LYS A 96 -6.40 -13.13 0.51
N VAL A 97 -6.61 -12.00 -0.15
CA VAL A 97 -5.98 -11.61 -1.42
C VAL A 97 -5.23 -10.27 -1.31
N GLY A 98 -4.35 -9.99 -2.27
CA GLY A 98 -3.54 -8.75 -2.34
C GLY A 98 -2.30 -8.79 -1.44
N GLY A 99 -1.24 -8.05 -1.81
CA GLY A 99 0.01 -7.97 -1.05
C GLY A 99 0.70 -9.32 -0.73
N PHE A 100 1.78 -9.25 0.05
CA PHE A 100 2.63 -10.39 0.42
C PHE A 100 2.07 -11.20 1.60
N GLY A 101 1.05 -10.69 2.29
CA GLY A 101 0.51 -11.34 3.48
C GLY A 101 -0.53 -10.51 4.21
N ALA A 102 -0.91 -10.99 5.39
CA ALA A 102 -1.84 -10.30 6.27
C ALA A 102 -1.13 -9.32 7.19
N MET A 103 -1.76 -8.18 7.46
CA MET A 103 -1.30 -7.21 8.45
C MET A 103 -2.07 -7.35 9.76
N ASP A 104 -1.55 -6.77 10.85
CA ASP A 104 -2.25 -6.66 12.12
C ASP A 104 -3.45 -5.70 11.99
N VAL A 105 -4.62 -6.08 12.51
CA VAL A 105 -5.84 -5.24 12.47
C VAL A 105 -5.62 -3.89 13.15
N ARG A 106 -4.77 -3.81 14.18
CA ARG A 106 -4.40 -2.55 14.86
C ARG A 106 -3.61 -1.64 13.92
N ALA A 107 -2.74 -2.20 13.08
CA ALA A 107 -2.04 -1.43 12.06
C ALA A 107 -3.04 -0.91 11.02
N ALA A 108 -3.94 -1.76 10.51
CA ALA A 108 -5.00 -1.34 9.59
C ALA A 108 -5.86 -0.20 10.16
N HIS A 109 -6.24 -0.27 11.44
CA HIS A 109 -6.98 0.81 12.11
C HIS A 109 -6.18 2.10 12.26
N ARG A 110 -4.85 2.02 12.47
CA ARG A 110 -3.98 3.19 12.53
C ARG A 110 -3.96 3.91 11.18
N GLU A 111 -3.68 3.19 10.08
CA GLU A 111 -3.68 3.76 8.72
C GLU A 111 -5.06 4.35 8.36
N ARG A 112 -6.15 3.63 8.72
CA ARG A 112 -7.53 4.12 8.60
C ARG A 112 -7.74 5.45 9.29
N ASN A 113 -7.17 5.65 10.49
CA ASN A 113 -7.31 6.90 11.22
C ASN A 113 -6.59 8.07 10.55
N TYR A 114 -5.44 7.85 9.92
CA TYR A 114 -4.76 8.88 9.12
C TYR A 114 -5.61 9.30 7.92
N LEU A 115 -6.20 8.34 7.20
CA LEU A 115 -7.12 8.67 6.11
C LEU A 115 -8.36 9.44 6.57
N ARG A 116 -8.92 9.09 7.74
CA ARG A 116 -10.03 9.85 8.32
C ARG A 116 -9.66 11.25 8.75
N SER A 117 -8.45 11.47 9.29
CA SER A 117 -8.00 12.80 9.71
C SER A 117 -7.81 13.75 8.53
N LEU A 118 -7.57 13.23 7.32
CA LEU A 118 -7.55 14.03 6.09
C LEU A 118 -8.94 14.52 5.65
N GLY A 119 -10.02 14.05 6.30
CA GLY A 119 -11.37 14.57 6.15
C GLY A 119 -11.91 14.50 4.72
N ASN A 120 -12.63 15.54 4.31
CA ASN A 120 -13.25 15.64 2.99
C ASN A 120 -12.29 16.01 1.85
N ASN A 121 -10.99 16.09 2.13
CA ASN A 121 -9.99 16.32 1.09
C ASN A 121 -9.81 15.05 0.24
N VAL A 122 -9.27 15.22 -0.96
CA VAL A 122 -9.22 14.15 -1.96
C VAL A 122 -7.85 13.50 -2.03
N CYS A 123 -7.86 12.18 -2.20
CA CYS A 123 -6.73 11.31 -2.38
C CYS A 123 -6.68 10.91 -3.87
N HIS A 124 -5.85 11.59 -4.64
CA HIS A 124 -5.73 11.42 -6.08
C HIS A 124 -4.81 10.27 -6.45
N VAL A 125 -5.22 9.53 -7.48
CA VAL A 125 -4.40 8.56 -8.20
C VAL A 125 -4.59 8.76 -9.69
N GLY A 126 -3.48 8.71 -10.42
CA GLY A 126 -3.42 8.87 -11.86
C GLY A 126 -4.25 7.85 -12.64
N ALA A 127 -4.37 8.09 -13.95
CA ALA A 127 -5.12 7.24 -14.86
C ALA A 127 -4.51 5.82 -14.92
N GLY A 128 -5.39 4.83 -14.96
CA GLY A 128 -5.08 3.43 -15.21
C GLY A 128 -5.20 3.05 -16.70
N PRO A 129 -5.38 1.75 -17.00
CA PRO A 129 -5.59 0.65 -16.05
C PRO A 129 -4.32 0.28 -15.27
N ARG A 130 -4.48 -0.41 -14.13
CA ARG A 130 -3.38 -0.92 -13.31
C ARG A 130 -2.44 0.16 -12.74
N THR A 131 -2.97 1.34 -12.46
CA THR A 131 -2.21 2.37 -11.74
C THR A 131 -2.62 2.33 -10.28
N CYS A 132 -1.68 2.06 -9.38
CA CYS A 132 -1.94 2.06 -7.94
C CYS A 132 -1.08 3.07 -7.21
N THR A 133 -1.54 3.42 -6.02
CA THR A 133 -0.78 4.19 -5.05
C THR A 133 -0.93 3.58 -3.66
N LYS A 134 0.13 3.69 -2.87
CA LYS A 134 0.11 3.34 -1.44
C LYS A 134 -0.40 4.55 -0.69
N ILE A 135 -1.70 4.55 -0.40
CA ILE A 135 -2.34 5.65 0.35
C ILE A 135 -1.95 5.64 1.82
N ALA A 136 -1.49 4.49 2.33
CA ALA A 136 -0.85 4.36 3.63
C ALA A 136 0.22 3.26 3.56
N CYS A 137 1.38 3.45 4.19
CA CYS A 137 2.45 2.45 4.20
C CYS A 137 3.37 2.65 5.40
N ALA A 138 3.36 1.72 6.35
CA ALA A 138 4.22 1.77 7.51
C ALA A 138 4.69 0.38 7.95
N THR A 139 6.00 0.18 8.10
CA THR A 139 6.60 -1.07 8.62
C THR A 139 6.14 -2.33 7.86
N GLY A 140 5.92 -2.16 6.55
CA GLY A 140 5.42 -3.19 5.65
C GLY A 140 3.92 -3.47 5.71
N ASP A 141 3.14 -2.70 6.47
CA ASP A 141 1.67 -2.69 6.40
C ASP A 141 1.24 -1.63 5.38
N ALA A 142 0.46 -2.02 4.36
CA ALA A 142 0.06 -1.11 3.29
C ALA A 142 -1.44 -1.10 3.03
N ILE A 143 -1.96 0.11 2.81
CA ILE A 143 -3.27 0.33 2.19
C ILE A 143 -3.01 0.85 0.78
N ILE A 144 -3.51 0.13 -0.22
CA ILE A 144 -3.23 0.40 -1.63
C ILE A 144 -4.54 0.75 -2.32
N LEU A 145 -4.57 1.89 -3.01
CA LEU A 145 -5.65 2.29 -3.91
C LEU A 145 -5.21 1.99 -5.34
N CYS A 146 -5.97 1.19 -6.06
CA CYS A 146 -5.72 0.82 -7.45
C CYS A 146 -6.83 1.34 -8.34
N ASN A 147 -6.46 2.06 -9.40
CA ASN A 147 -7.35 2.63 -10.39
C ASN A 147 -7.25 1.87 -11.71
N ASP A 148 -8.37 1.27 -12.13
CA ASP A 148 -8.48 0.56 -13.39
C ASP A 148 -9.21 1.38 -14.48
N ASN A 149 -9.60 2.62 -14.18
CA ASN A 149 -10.17 3.54 -15.15
C ASN A 149 -9.12 4.05 -16.15
N GLY A 150 -9.55 4.37 -17.37
CA GLY A 150 -8.71 5.10 -18.33
C GLY A 150 -8.51 6.59 -18.01
N HIS A 151 -8.98 7.06 -16.84
CA HIS A 151 -8.87 8.42 -16.36
C HIS A 151 -8.50 8.43 -14.87
N ALA A 152 -7.97 9.55 -14.39
CA ALA A 152 -7.56 9.68 -13.00
C ALA A 152 -8.77 9.85 -12.07
N ILE A 153 -8.66 9.38 -10.83
CA ILE A 153 -9.72 9.47 -9.81
C ILE A 153 -9.22 10.23 -8.59
N SER A 154 -10.15 10.86 -7.87
CA SER A 154 -9.86 11.66 -6.67
C SER A 154 -10.93 11.43 -5.58
N PRO A 155 -11.11 10.20 -5.09
CA PRO A 155 -12.03 9.93 -3.98
C PRO A 155 -11.62 10.69 -2.71
N ARG A 156 -12.59 10.95 -1.82
CA ARG A 156 -12.31 11.54 -0.50
C ARG A 156 -11.44 10.56 0.30
N CYS A 157 -10.43 11.07 0.99
CA CYS A 157 -9.55 10.23 1.80
C CYS A 157 -10.31 9.53 2.93
N SER A 158 -11.25 10.24 3.58
CA SER A 158 -12.10 9.64 4.61
C SER A 158 -12.99 8.52 4.07
N TYR A 159 -13.41 8.63 2.81
CA TYR A 159 -14.21 7.60 2.13
C TYR A 159 -13.43 6.32 1.85
N LEU A 160 -12.15 6.44 1.45
CA LEU A 160 -11.25 5.30 1.35
C LEU A 160 -11.04 4.59 2.69
N ALA A 161 -11.15 5.30 3.82
CA ALA A 161 -11.03 4.71 5.14
C ALA A 161 -12.18 3.73 5.46
N ASP A 162 -13.37 3.92 4.88
CA ASP A 162 -14.52 3.04 5.10
C ASP A 162 -14.34 1.68 4.40
N TYR A 163 -13.59 1.62 3.29
CA TYR A 163 -13.17 0.37 2.67
C TYR A 163 -12.34 -0.48 3.63
N ILE A 164 -11.46 0.16 4.41
CA ILE A 164 -10.63 -0.53 5.40
C ILE A 164 -11.52 -1.13 6.49
N ASP A 165 -12.49 -0.37 7.01
CA ASP A 165 -13.42 -0.87 8.02
C ASP A 165 -14.25 -2.06 7.52
N HIS A 166 -14.66 -2.02 6.26
CA HIS A 166 -15.38 -3.11 5.61
C HIS A 166 -14.51 -4.36 5.45
N ILE A 167 -13.28 -4.21 4.98
CA ILE A 167 -12.32 -5.31 4.84
C ILE A 167 -11.96 -5.87 6.21
N ILE A 168 -11.74 -5.06 7.25
CA ILE A 168 -11.51 -5.54 8.62
C ILE A 168 -12.71 -6.37 9.09
N ARG A 169 -13.93 -5.87 8.93
CA ARG A 169 -15.14 -6.56 9.40
C ARG A 169 -15.39 -7.88 8.68
N ALA A 170 -15.12 -7.92 7.37
CA ALA A 170 -15.40 -9.10 6.55
C ALA A 170 -14.24 -10.11 6.52
N CYS A 171 -12.99 -9.64 6.63
CA CYS A 171 -11.81 -10.42 6.30
C CYS A 171 -10.77 -10.52 7.42
N SER A 172 -11.10 -10.13 8.65
CA SER A 172 -10.22 -10.38 9.79
C SER A 172 -10.33 -11.81 10.31
N TRP A 173 -9.24 -12.33 10.86
CA TRP A 173 -9.21 -13.60 11.59
C TRP A 173 -8.15 -13.58 12.67
N THR A 174 -8.39 -14.38 13.72
CA THR A 174 -7.46 -14.52 14.83
C THR A 174 -6.42 -15.61 14.53
N VAL A 175 -5.14 -15.28 14.71
CA VAL A 175 -4.01 -16.21 14.70
C VAL A 175 -3.54 -16.40 16.14
N ASN A 176 -3.36 -17.65 16.55
CA ASN A 176 -2.89 -18.01 17.89
C ASN A 176 -1.48 -18.59 17.84
N SER A 177 -0.74 -18.45 18.93
CA SER A 177 0.54 -19.12 19.13
C SER A 177 0.40 -20.64 18.91
N PRO A 178 1.38 -21.29 18.24
CA PRO A 178 1.37 -22.74 18.07
C PRO A 178 1.27 -23.47 19.43
N PRO A 179 0.66 -24.68 19.47
CA PRO A 179 0.65 -25.47 20.69
C PRO A 179 2.08 -25.81 21.13
N CYS A 180 2.31 -25.90 22.44
CA CYS A 180 3.63 -26.23 22.97
C CYS A 180 4.01 -27.68 22.64
N THR A 181 4.87 -27.86 21.64
CA THR A 181 5.38 -29.18 21.22
C THR A 181 6.72 -29.53 21.84
N VAL A 182 7.53 -28.55 22.25
CA VAL A 182 8.82 -28.74 22.94
C VAL A 182 8.95 -27.76 24.12
N ARG A 183 9.54 -28.22 25.24
CA ARG A 183 9.74 -27.40 26.44
C ARG A 183 11.12 -26.74 26.44
N PRO A 184 11.27 -25.50 26.94
CA PRO A 184 10.25 -24.66 27.58
C PRO A 184 9.28 -24.02 26.58
N CYS A 185 8.00 -23.90 26.97
CA CYS A 185 6.98 -23.28 26.13
C CYS A 185 7.18 -21.76 26.08
N GLY A 186 7.06 -21.17 24.89
CA GLY A 186 6.90 -19.72 24.74
C GLY A 186 5.56 -19.22 25.32
N PRO A 187 5.41 -17.90 25.51
CA PRO A 187 4.14 -17.33 25.96
C PRO A 187 3.03 -17.56 24.92
N SER A 188 1.82 -17.86 25.40
CA SER A 188 0.64 -17.89 24.54
C SER A 188 0.33 -16.48 24.04
N TRP A 189 -0.01 -16.35 22.77
CA TRP A 189 -0.42 -15.09 22.17
C TRP A 189 -1.56 -15.30 21.18
N SER A 190 -2.28 -14.21 20.92
CA SER A 190 -3.37 -14.14 19.96
C SER A 190 -3.33 -12.77 19.29
N VAL A 191 -3.41 -12.74 17.96
CA VAL A 191 -3.39 -11.52 17.16
C VAL A 191 -4.45 -11.59 16.08
N ASP A 192 -5.16 -10.49 15.87
CA ASP A 192 -6.11 -10.36 14.79
C ASP A 192 -5.39 -9.84 13.55
N MET A 193 -5.51 -10.61 12.48
CA MET A 193 -4.89 -10.32 11.19
C MET A 193 -5.98 -9.98 10.17
N VAL A 194 -5.65 -9.14 9.20
CA VAL A 194 -6.54 -8.79 8.10
C VAL A 194 -5.78 -8.83 6.77
N ARG A 195 -6.46 -9.34 5.75
CA ARG A 195 -6.02 -9.32 4.36
C ARG A 195 -7.22 -9.35 3.45
N GLY A 196 -7.32 -8.43 2.51
CA GLY A 196 -8.38 -8.45 1.53
C GLY A 196 -8.40 -7.23 0.63
N GLN A 197 -9.35 -7.25 -0.29
CA GLN A 197 -9.60 -6.14 -1.21
C GLN A 197 -11.10 -5.90 -1.34
N GLN A 198 -11.46 -4.64 -1.53
CA GLN A 198 -12.83 -4.24 -1.83
C GLN A 198 -12.86 -3.37 -3.09
N PHE A 199 -13.78 -3.68 -3.98
CA PHE A 199 -13.99 -2.98 -5.24
C PHE A 199 -15.03 -1.86 -5.11
N ASP A 200 -14.90 -0.82 -5.92
CA ASP A 200 -15.94 0.18 -6.19
C ASP A 200 -16.58 -0.08 -7.57
N SER A 201 -17.86 0.23 -7.71
CA SER A 201 -18.57 0.31 -8.98
C SER A 201 -17.96 1.27 -10.03
N ASP A 202 -17.15 2.25 -9.59
CA ASP A 202 -16.40 3.19 -10.41
C ASP A 202 -15.00 2.63 -10.78
N ASN A 203 -14.87 1.31 -10.86
CA ASN A 203 -13.72 0.61 -11.46
C ASN A 203 -12.35 0.97 -10.84
N TYR A 204 -12.34 1.02 -9.50
CA TYR A 204 -11.13 1.05 -8.68
C TYR A 204 -11.32 0.14 -7.46
N ASN A 205 -10.25 -0.13 -6.71
CA ASN A 205 -10.33 -0.96 -5.52
C ASN A 205 -9.31 -0.54 -4.45
N VAL A 206 -9.64 -0.87 -3.20
CA VAL A 206 -8.76 -0.71 -2.04
C VAL A 206 -8.29 -2.09 -1.57
N ILE A 207 -7.00 -2.22 -1.30
CA ILE A 207 -6.36 -3.43 -0.80
C ILE A 207 -5.77 -3.15 0.59
N VAL A 208 -6.02 -4.06 1.53
CA VAL A 208 -5.41 -4.09 2.86
C VAL A 208 -4.54 -5.34 2.94
N ALA A 209 -3.22 -5.18 2.90
CA ALA A 209 -2.27 -6.28 3.00
C ALA A 209 -0.89 -5.85 3.50
N LYS A 210 -0.02 -6.82 3.81
CA LYS A 210 1.42 -6.57 3.90
C LYS A 210 1.96 -6.22 2.50
N ASP A 211 2.79 -5.19 2.40
CA ASP A 211 3.55 -4.86 1.20
C ASP A 211 4.92 -4.27 1.58
N THR A 212 5.79 -4.05 0.59
CA THR A 212 7.01 -3.27 0.72
C THR A 212 6.70 -1.80 1.00
N CYS A 213 7.26 -1.26 2.06
CA CYS A 213 7.42 0.18 2.30
C CYS A 213 8.94 0.41 2.39
#